data_AF-A0A165CMJ8-F1
#
_entry.id   AF-A0A165CMJ8-F1
#
_cell.length_a   1.000
_cell.length_b   1.000
_cell.length_c   1.000
_cell.angle_alpha   90.00
_cell.angle_beta   90.00
_cell.angle_gamma   90.00
#
_symmetry.space_group_name_H-M   'P 1'
#
loop_
_entity.id
_entity.type
_entity.pdbx_description
1 polymer ?
#
loop_
_entity_poly.entity_id
_entity_poly.type
_entity_poly.pdbx_seq_one_letter_code
_entity_poly.pdbx_strand_id
1 'polypeptide(L)'
;MSAAASSSAASSSATTPAPVNRHAMTPAEIQRAQLARLLKDPSKPAYVPEAPKAKTVRPPREMMKNVQGSSAGAGSGEFHVYKANRRREYERLKIMEEEVEKETATQEFERKKREREEAAEAKTAKNRAKRQKKKQGKKVAGKDGAAAASTTGAGDSDQPIKKRRLISGHEVVFRNADASDSGGSDAEDGPAPAPAPATAPPVYEPEPLPVAETAKITILEDN
;
A
#
# COMPACT_ATOMS: atom_id res chain seq x y z
N MET A 1 -42.59 58.08 41.03
CA MET A 1 -43.34 56.84 41.35
C MET A 1 -42.35 55.69 41.25
N SER A 2 -41.74 55.32 42.39
CA SER A 2 -41.92 54.03 43.09
C SER A 2 -41.35 52.82 42.35
N ALA A 3 -40.40 52.17 43.01
CA ALA A 3 -39.82 50.88 42.68
C ALA A 3 -40.84 49.73 42.80
N ALA A 4 -40.68 48.69 41.98
CA ALA A 4 -41.13 47.34 42.30
C ALA A 4 -40.29 46.32 41.52
N ALA A 5 -39.82 45.31 42.25
CA ALA A 5 -38.96 44.22 41.83
C ALA A 5 -39.76 43.02 41.29
N SER A 6 -39.00 42.01 40.84
CA SER A 6 -39.40 40.61 40.58
C SER A 6 -40.07 40.38 39.21
N SER A 7 -39.79 39.33 38.44
CA SER A 7 -39.09 38.08 38.74
C SER A 7 -38.52 37.51 37.43
N SER A 8 -37.21 37.25 37.42
CA SER A 8 -36.57 36.38 36.45
C SER A 8 -37.06 34.95 36.72
N ALA A 9 -38.03 34.48 35.95
CA ALA A 9 -38.36 33.07 35.87
C ALA A 9 -37.27 32.38 35.04
N ALA A 10 -36.09 32.22 35.64
CA ALA A 10 -35.09 31.28 35.17
C ALA A 10 -35.73 29.89 35.23
N SER A 11 -36.16 29.39 34.08
CA SER A 11 -36.41 27.98 33.85
C SER A 11 -35.10 27.22 34.07
N SER A 12 -34.78 26.93 35.33
CA SER A 12 -33.79 25.93 35.70
C SER A 12 -34.37 24.57 35.32
N SER A 13 -34.24 24.21 34.04
CA SER A 13 -34.31 22.82 33.63
C SER A 13 -33.20 22.11 34.39
N ALA A 14 -33.56 21.52 35.53
CA ALA A 14 -32.69 20.69 36.33
C ALA A 14 -32.14 19.60 35.41
N THR A 15 -30.90 19.79 34.96
CA THR A 15 -30.12 18.75 34.29
C THR A 15 -29.82 17.70 35.35
N THR A 16 -30.79 16.81 35.60
CA THR A 16 -30.52 15.57 36.31
C THR A 16 -29.38 14.89 35.56
N PRO A 17 -28.22 14.63 36.19
CA PRO A 17 -27.14 13.94 35.52
C PRO A 17 -27.68 12.58 35.10
N ALA A 18 -27.80 12.36 33.79
CA ALA A 18 -28.20 11.08 33.23
C ALA A 18 -27.31 9.98 33.84
N PRO A 19 -27.86 8.79 34.13
CA PRO A 19 -27.08 7.73 34.73
C PRO A 19 -25.85 7.47 33.85
N VAL A 20 -24.66 7.60 34.45
CA VAL A 20 -23.40 7.27 33.78
C VAL A 20 -23.47 5.80 33.39
N ASN A 21 -23.75 5.54 32.11
CA ASN A 21 -23.74 4.20 31.54
C ASN A 21 -22.34 3.62 31.76
N ARG A 22 -22.25 2.63 32.66
CA ARG A 22 -20.99 1.95 33.02
C ARG A 22 -20.54 0.92 31.98
N HIS A 23 -21.14 0.95 30.79
CA HIS A 23 -20.82 0.06 29.70
C HIS A 23 -19.82 0.72 28.76
N ALA A 24 -18.91 -0.08 28.20
CA ALA A 24 -18.03 0.40 27.14
C ALA A 24 -18.92 0.89 25.98
N MET A 25 -18.73 2.15 25.58
CA MET A 25 -19.54 2.77 24.54
C MET A 25 -19.39 1.98 23.23
N THR A 26 -20.51 1.76 22.56
CA THR A 26 -20.47 1.14 21.22
C THR A 26 -19.75 2.07 20.24
N PRO A 27 -19.17 1.56 19.13
CA PRO A 27 -18.52 2.41 18.13
C PRO A 27 -19.46 3.52 17.60
N ALA A 28 -20.75 3.22 17.46
CA ALA A 28 -21.77 4.18 17.05
C ALA A 28 -22.01 5.28 18.11
N GLU A 29 -21.96 4.94 19.40
CA GLU A 29 -22.07 5.92 20.48
C GLU A 29 -20.84 6.83 20.57
N ILE A 30 -19.64 6.29 20.34
CA ILE A 30 -18.40 7.09 20.28
C ILE A 30 -18.50 8.11 19.14
N GLN A 31 -18.90 7.67 17.95
CA GLN A 31 -19.12 8.55 16.80
C GLN A 31 -20.20 9.60 17.10
N ARG A 32 -21.32 9.21 17.69
CA ARG A 32 -22.40 10.15 18.09
C ARG A 32 -21.87 11.21 19.06
N ALA A 33 -21.09 10.84 20.06
CA ALA A 33 -20.49 11.78 21.01
C ALA A 33 -19.49 12.74 20.34
N GLN A 34 -18.67 12.24 19.42
CA GLN A 34 -17.75 13.07 18.62
C GLN A 34 -18.49 14.05 17.71
N LEU A 35 -19.57 13.59 17.04
CA LEU A 35 -20.42 14.45 16.21
C LEU A 35 -21.15 15.50 17.06
N ALA A 36 -21.70 15.13 18.21
CA ALA A 36 -22.34 16.09 19.12
C ALA A 36 -21.35 17.17 19.59
N ARG A 37 -20.09 16.81 19.83
CA ARG A 37 -19.02 17.77 20.15
C ARG A 37 -18.69 18.70 18.97
N LEU A 38 -18.63 18.18 17.75
CA LEU A 38 -18.31 18.95 16.56
C LEU A 38 -19.46 19.89 16.15
N LEU A 39 -20.71 19.42 16.27
CA LEU A 39 -21.93 20.16 15.93
C LEU A 39 -22.32 21.22 16.97
N LYS A 40 -21.71 21.21 18.17
CA LYS A 40 -21.91 22.25 19.17
C LYS A 40 -21.57 23.64 18.64
N ASP A 41 -20.48 23.74 17.87
CA ASP A 41 -19.98 24.99 17.28
C ASP A 41 -19.68 24.78 15.78
N PRO A 42 -20.69 24.84 14.89
CA PRO A 42 -20.54 24.50 13.48
C PRO A 42 -19.69 25.50 12.67
N SER A 43 -19.42 26.68 13.23
CA SER A 43 -18.55 27.70 12.61
C SER A 43 -17.06 27.40 12.78
N LYS A 44 -16.69 26.49 13.69
CA LYS A 44 -15.29 26.12 13.93
C LYS A 44 -14.84 25.09 12.88
N PRO A 45 -13.79 25.34 12.10
CA PRO A 45 -13.29 24.35 11.16
C PRO A 45 -12.82 23.10 11.90
N ALA A 46 -13.20 21.93 11.37
CA ALA A 46 -12.78 20.65 11.93
C ALA A 46 -11.25 20.49 11.78
N TYR A 47 -10.57 20.11 12.86
CA TYR A 47 -9.15 19.81 12.82
C TYR A 47 -8.93 18.43 12.20
N VAL A 48 -8.42 18.41 10.97
CA VAL A 48 -7.93 17.19 10.32
C VAL A 48 -6.40 17.20 10.47
N PRO A 49 -5.80 16.21 11.14
CA PRO A 49 -4.35 16.17 11.29
C PRO A 49 -3.68 16.01 9.92
N GLU A 50 -2.57 16.74 9.71
CA GLU A 50 -1.71 16.52 8.56
C GLU A 50 -1.13 15.10 8.59
N ALA A 51 -0.74 14.59 7.40
CA ALA A 51 -0.07 13.30 7.30
C ALA A 51 1.20 13.27 8.17
N PRO A 52 1.50 12.12 8.82
CA PRO A 52 2.69 12.02 9.66
C PRO A 52 3.95 12.25 8.83
N LYS A 53 4.79 13.20 9.27
CA LYS A 53 6.06 13.51 8.62
C LYS A 53 7.06 12.39 8.86
N ALA A 54 7.90 12.11 7.86
CA ALA A 54 9.01 11.17 8.00
C ALA A 54 9.95 11.62 9.13
N LYS A 55 10.58 10.67 9.82
CA LYS A 55 11.57 10.96 10.86
C LYS A 55 12.82 11.48 10.18
N THR A 56 13.24 12.71 10.49
CA THR A 56 14.47 13.28 9.94
C THR A 56 15.42 13.67 11.06
N VAL A 57 16.73 13.51 10.83
CA VAL A 57 17.74 14.05 11.73
C VAL A 57 17.96 15.52 11.42
N ARG A 58 18.09 16.35 12.47
CA ARG A 58 18.40 17.77 12.29
C ARG A 58 19.72 17.91 11.50
N PRO A 59 19.78 18.79 10.49
CA PRO A 59 21.00 19.00 9.72
C PRO A 59 22.17 19.42 10.63
N PRO A 60 23.40 18.98 10.33
CA PRO A 60 24.60 19.45 11.00
C PRO A 60 24.70 20.98 10.97
N ARG A 61 25.32 21.57 11.99
CA ARG A 61 25.59 23.02 11.99
C ARG A 61 26.80 23.29 11.09
N GLU A 62 26.69 24.29 10.22
CA GLU A 62 27.77 24.64 9.26
C GLU A 62 29.05 25.12 9.95
N MET A 63 28.92 25.97 10.98
CA MET A 63 30.06 26.48 11.75
C MET A 63 29.87 26.22 13.23
N MET A 64 30.85 25.55 13.83
CA MET A 64 30.94 25.34 15.27
C MET A 64 31.68 26.54 15.87
N LYS A 65 31.02 27.25 16.80
CA LYS A 65 31.58 28.46 17.42
C LYS A 65 32.64 28.17 18.48
N ASN A 66 32.66 26.95 19.03
CA ASN A 66 33.46 26.57 20.19
C ASN A 66 34.41 25.41 19.83
N VAL A 67 35.22 25.58 18.79
CA VAL A 67 36.24 24.59 18.40
C VAL A 67 37.51 24.87 19.22
N GLN A 68 37.85 23.95 20.12
CA GLN A 68 39.12 23.99 20.86
C GLN A 68 40.27 23.61 19.92
N GLY A 69 41.47 24.16 20.13
CA GLY A 69 42.63 23.90 19.26
C GLY A 69 43.03 22.42 19.21
N SER A 70 43.60 21.99 18.08
CA SER A 70 43.87 20.56 17.80
C SER A 70 44.84 19.88 18.77
N SER A 71 45.73 20.64 19.41
CA SER A 71 46.68 20.15 20.41
C SER A 71 46.19 20.28 21.86
N ALA A 72 45.00 20.84 22.07
CA ALA A 72 44.49 21.07 23.40
C ALA A 72 43.91 19.76 23.98
N GLY A 73 44.14 19.53 25.27
CA GLY A 73 43.74 18.28 25.95
C GLY A 73 42.22 18.08 26.04
N ALA A 74 41.81 16.84 26.38
CA ALA A 74 40.40 16.50 26.54
C ALA A 74 39.76 17.27 27.70
N GLY A 75 38.78 18.12 27.39
CA GLY A 75 37.98 18.83 28.39
C GLY A 75 36.93 17.92 29.03
N SER A 76 36.44 18.29 30.21
CA SER A 76 35.40 17.54 30.94
C SER A 76 34.06 17.42 30.20
N GLY A 77 33.79 18.34 29.26
CA GLY A 77 32.59 18.33 28.43
C GLY A 77 32.69 17.49 27.15
N GLU A 78 33.90 17.06 26.76
CA GLU A 78 34.13 16.39 25.46
C GLU A 78 33.40 15.06 25.36
N PHE A 79 33.33 14.32 26.48
CA PHE A 79 32.58 13.06 26.54
C PHE A 79 31.10 13.24 26.17
N HIS A 80 30.46 14.31 26.65
CA HIS A 80 29.06 14.58 26.35
C HIS A 80 28.86 15.03 24.89
N VAL A 81 29.81 15.76 24.34
CA VAL A 81 29.81 16.14 22.92
C VAL A 81 29.89 14.89 22.04
N TYR A 82 30.85 13.99 22.30
CA TYR A 82 30.97 12.72 21.59
C TYR A 82 29.70 11.86 21.73
N LYS A 83 29.15 11.71 22.94
CA LYS A 83 27.92 10.93 23.17
C LYS A 83 26.73 11.48 22.36
N ALA A 84 26.56 12.79 22.34
CA ALA A 84 25.49 13.44 21.57
C ALA A 84 25.70 13.30 20.05
N ASN A 85 26.95 13.46 19.58
CA ASN A 85 27.28 13.30 18.17
C ASN A 85 27.09 11.85 17.70
N ARG A 86 27.59 10.87 18.46
CA ARG A 86 27.43 9.45 18.16
C ARG A 86 25.96 9.02 18.13
N ARG A 87 25.15 9.50 19.08
CA ARG A 87 23.70 9.23 19.05
C ARG A 87 23.05 9.81 17.78
N ARG A 88 23.37 11.07 17.43
CA ARG A 88 22.87 11.70 16.20
C ARG A 88 23.28 10.93 14.95
N GLU A 89 24.52 10.46 14.91
CA GLU A 89 25.04 9.72 13.76
C GLU A 89 24.38 8.34 13.61
N TYR A 90 24.16 7.63 14.72
CA TYR A 90 23.41 6.36 14.68
C TYR A 90 21.95 6.55 14.28
N GLU A 91 21.30 7.62 14.74
CA GLU A 91 19.95 7.97 14.29
C GLU A 91 19.94 8.28 12.78
N ARG A 92 20.97 8.97 12.27
CA ARG A 92 21.10 9.32 10.85
C ARG A 92 21.30 8.08 9.98
N LEU A 93 22.25 7.23 10.36
CA LEU A 93 22.53 5.97 9.65
C LEU A 93 21.31 5.06 9.65
N LYS A 94 20.64 4.92 10.80
CA LYS A 94 19.41 4.13 10.91
C LYS A 94 18.29 4.64 10.00
N ILE A 95 18.08 5.96 9.93
CA ILE A 95 17.06 6.53 9.04
C ILE A 95 17.40 6.25 7.57
N MET A 96 18.66 6.43 7.18
CA MET A 96 19.13 6.14 5.83
C MET A 96 18.98 4.65 5.46
N GLU A 97 19.34 3.74 6.37
CA GLU A 97 19.15 2.29 6.19
C GLU A 97 17.67 1.94 6.04
N GLU A 98 16.81 2.46 6.94
CA GLU A 98 15.36 2.24 6.85
C GLU A 98 14.74 2.83 5.57
N GLU A 99 15.26 3.93 5.04
CA GLU A 99 14.82 4.52 3.77
C GLU A 99 15.19 3.62 2.59
N VAL A 100 16.44 3.15 2.52
CA VAL A 100 16.90 2.21 1.48
C VAL A 100 16.11 0.90 1.51
N GLU A 101 15.85 0.34 2.69
CA GLU A 101 15.04 -0.86 2.85
C GLU A 101 13.59 -0.66 2.36
N LYS A 102 12.98 0.50 2.67
CA LYS A 102 11.63 0.83 2.20
C LYS A 102 11.61 1.03 0.69
N GLU A 103 12.57 1.76 0.14
CA GLU A 103 12.66 2.01 -1.30
C GLU A 103 12.82 0.72 -2.08
N THR A 104 13.75 -0.14 -1.68
CA THR A 104 13.96 -1.45 -2.32
C THR A 104 12.69 -2.33 -2.23
N ALA A 105 12.05 -2.40 -1.06
CA ALA A 105 10.81 -3.15 -0.89
C ALA A 105 9.65 -2.60 -1.75
N THR A 106 9.51 -1.28 -1.85
CA THR A 106 8.49 -0.64 -2.70
C THR A 106 8.74 -0.90 -4.18
N GLN A 107 9.98 -0.76 -4.64
CA GLN A 107 10.34 -1.03 -6.04
C GLN A 107 10.09 -2.49 -6.41
N GLU A 108 10.44 -3.45 -5.53
CA GLU A 108 10.13 -4.85 -5.75
C GLU A 108 8.63 -5.13 -5.79
N PHE A 109 7.87 -4.50 -4.89
CA PHE A 109 6.43 -4.65 -4.83
C PHE A 109 5.77 -4.11 -6.10
N GLU A 110 6.18 -2.93 -6.56
CA GLU A 110 5.68 -2.29 -7.77
C GLU A 110 6.02 -3.12 -9.01
N ARG A 111 7.25 -3.65 -9.10
CA ARG A 111 7.65 -4.57 -10.17
C ARG A 111 6.75 -5.81 -10.21
N LYS A 112 6.60 -6.49 -9.07
CA LYS A 112 5.74 -7.69 -8.95
C LYS A 112 4.27 -7.37 -9.25
N LYS A 113 3.78 -6.19 -8.85
CA LYS A 113 2.42 -5.74 -9.12
C LYS A 113 2.22 -5.52 -10.62
N ARG A 114 3.13 -4.80 -11.28
CA ARG A 114 3.10 -4.54 -12.72
C ARG A 114 3.14 -5.83 -13.53
N GLU A 115 4.01 -6.78 -13.19
CA GLU A 115 4.08 -8.09 -13.85
C GLU A 115 2.74 -8.85 -13.74
N ARG A 116 2.08 -8.82 -12.57
CA ARG A 116 0.77 -9.45 -12.39
C ARG A 116 -0.33 -8.76 -13.17
N GLU A 117 -0.32 -7.43 -13.22
CA GLU A 117 -1.27 -6.63 -13.98
C GLU A 117 -1.11 -6.89 -15.48
N GLU A 118 0.11 -6.84 -16.01
CA GLU A 118 0.42 -7.15 -17.42
C GLU A 118 0.01 -8.59 -17.80
N ALA A 119 0.26 -9.57 -16.93
CA ALA A 119 -0.17 -10.95 -17.16
C ALA A 119 -1.71 -11.10 -17.18
N ALA A 120 -2.42 -10.38 -16.31
CA ALA A 120 -3.87 -10.35 -16.28
C ALA A 120 -4.45 -9.63 -17.52
N GLU A 121 -3.84 -8.51 -17.92
CA GLU A 121 -4.20 -7.75 -19.11
C GLU A 121 -3.97 -8.56 -20.38
N ALA A 122 -2.85 -9.27 -20.52
CA ALA A 122 -2.59 -10.14 -21.67
C ALA A 122 -3.66 -11.25 -21.80
N LYS A 123 -4.02 -11.89 -20.69
CA LYS A 123 -5.09 -12.92 -20.66
C LYS A 123 -6.45 -12.33 -21.01
N THR A 124 -6.81 -11.18 -20.43
CA THR A 124 -8.10 -10.53 -20.69
C THR A 124 -8.18 -9.96 -22.11
N ALA A 125 -7.10 -9.38 -22.64
CA ALA A 125 -7.00 -8.89 -24.02
C ALA A 125 -7.15 -10.02 -25.04
N LYS A 126 -6.46 -11.16 -24.84
CA LYS A 126 -6.62 -12.36 -25.69
C LYS A 126 -8.07 -12.85 -25.71
N ASN A 127 -8.71 -12.90 -24.54
CA ASN A 127 -10.11 -13.31 -24.44
C ASN A 127 -11.08 -12.28 -25.04
N ARG A 128 -10.81 -10.98 -24.86
CA ARG A 128 -11.57 -9.88 -25.46
C ARG A 128 -11.47 -9.91 -26.99
N ALA A 129 -10.28 -10.11 -27.54
CA ALA A 129 -10.06 -10.25 -28.99
C ALA A 129 -10.83 -11.45 -29.57
N LYS A 130 -10.79 -12.61 -28.90
CA LYS A 130 -11.60 -13.79 -29.29
C LYS A 130 -13.11 -13.48 -29.31
N ARG A 131 -13.62 -12.76 -28.30
CA ARG A 131 -15.04 -12.36 -28.24
C ARG A 131 -15.40 -11.35 -29.33
N GLN A 132 -14.54 -10.38 -29.61
CA GLN A 132 -14.76 -9.39 -30.67
C GLN A 132 -14.77 -10.03 -32.06
N LYS A 133 -13.85 -10.95 -32.36
CA LYS A 133 -13.85 -11.71 -33.63
C LYS A 133 -15.16 -12.50 -33.80
N LYS A 134 -15.65 -13.17 -32.75
CA LYS A 134 -16.94 -13.87 -32.78
C LYS A 134 -18.13 -12.91 -32.97
N LYS A 135 -18.12 -11.74 -32.32
CA LYS A 135 -19.17 -10.71 -32.46
C LYS A 135 -19.20 -10.13 -33.88
N GLN A 136 -18.04 -9.85 -34.46
CA GLN A 136 -17.92 -9.37 -35.84
C GLN A 136 -18.39 -10.44 -36.83
N GLY A 137 -17.97 -11.70 -36.68
CA GLY A 137 -18.44 -12.80 -37.54
C GLY A 137 -19.96 -12.99 -37.51
N LYS A 138 -20.60 -12.88 -36.32
CA LYS A 138 -22.07 -12.93 -36.20
C LYS A 138 -22.76 -11.71 -36.83
N LYS A 139 -22.16 -10.52 -36.77
CA LYS A 139 -22.71 -9.31 -37.41
C LYS A 139 -22.65 -9.39 -38.94
N VAL A 140 -21.59 -9.98 -39.50
CA VAL A 140 -21.49 -10.20 -40.95
C VAL A 140 -22.51 -11.24 -41.39
N ALA A 141 -22.57 -12.41 -40.74
CA ALA A 141 -23.57 -13.44 -41.04
C ALA A 141 -25.02 -12.96 -40.84
N GLY A 142 -25.26 -12.09 -39.86
CA GLY A 142 -26.57 -11.46 -39.64
C GLY A 142 -26.92 -10.37 -40.65
N LYS A 143 -25.94 -9.73 -41.31
CA LYS A 143 -26.20 -8.77 -42.39
C LYS A 143 -26.52 -9.46 -43.71
N ASP A 144 -25.86 -10.58 -43.99
CA ASP A 144 -26.15 -11.40 -45.19
C ASP A 144 -27.46 -12.19 -45.04
N GLY A 145 -27.91 -12.44 -43.80
CA GLY A 145 -29.22 -13.05 -43.51
C GLY A 145 -30.38 -12.06 -43.30
N ALA A 146 -30.11 -10.77 -43.05
CA ALA A 146 -31.15 -9.76 -42.80
C ALA A 146 -31.75 -9.16 -44.08
N ALA A 147 -31.18 -9.44 -45.27
CA ALA A 147 -31.79 -9.06 -46.54
C ALA A 147 -32.89 -10.05 -47.02
N ALA A 148 -33.12 -11.16 -46.30
CA ALA A 148 -34.04 -12.23 -46.72
C ALA A 148 -35.17 -12.54 -45.70
N ALA A 149 -35.40 -11.69 -44.70
CA ALA A 149 -36.44 -11.94 -43.69
C ALA A 149 -37.19 -10.66 -43.29
N SER A 150 -37.91 -10.08 -44.26
CA SER A 150 -38.99 -9.12 -43.98
C SER A 150 -40.26 -9.52 -44.74
N THR A 151 -40.79 -10.72 -44.46
CA THR A 151 -42.16 -11.10 -44.87
C THR A 151 -42.71 -12.15 -43.90
N THR A 152 -43.91 -11.85 -43.36
CA THR A 152 -44.92 -12.72 -42.71
C THR A 152 -44.70 -13.29 -41.30
N GLY A 153 -45.51 -12.80 -40.34
CA GLY A 153 -46.64 -13.58 -39.80
C GLY A 153 -46.45 -14.45 -38.54
N ALA A 154 -47.09 -13.99 -37.45
CA ALA A 154 -47.60 -14.69 -36.25
C ALA A 154 -47.52 -16.23 -36.12
N GLY A 155 -47.19 -16.72 -34.91
CA GLY A 155 -47.44 -18.10 -34.50
C GLY A 155 -46.77 -18.52 -33.18
N ASP A 156 -47.59 -18.77 -32.17
CA ASP A 156 -47.33 -19.27 -30.82
C ASP A 156 -46.76 -20.71 -30.77
N SER A 157 -45.97 -21.03 -29.73
CA SER A 157 -45.96 -22.30 -28.95
C SER A 157 -44.58 -22.68 -28.35
N ASP A 158 -44.57 -22.67 -27.01
CA ASP A 158 -44.15 -23.74 -26.10
C ASP A 158 -42.67 -24.25 -26.00
N GLN A 159 -42.20 -24.35 -24.77
CA GLN A 159 -40.84 -24.76 -24.33
C GLN A 159 -40.65 -26.30 -24.46
N PRO A 160 -39.41 -26.87 -24.40
CA PRO A 160 -38.83 -27.16 -23.08
C PRO A 160 -37.30 -26.98 -22.98
N ILE A 161 -36.92 -26.37 -21.86
CA ILE A 161 -35.60 -26.38 -21.21
C ILE A 161 -35.12 -27.83 -21.08
N LYS A 162 -34.24 -28.33 -21.96
CA LYS A 162 -33.48 -29.59 -21.80
C LYS A 162 -32.37 -29.72 -22.86
N LYS A 163 -31.31 -28.92 -22.75
CA LYS A 163 -30.01 -29.26 -23.35
C LYS A 163 -28.92 -29.16 -22.28
N ARG A 164 -28.77 -30.30 -21.60
CA ARG A 164 -27.69 -30.70 -20.70
C ARG A 164 -26.34 -30.26 -21.30
N ARG A 165 -25.58 -29.46 -20.56
CA ARG A 165 -24.14 -29.28 -20.80
C ARG A 165 -23.44 -30.54 -20.32
N LEU A 166 -23.33 -31.51 -21.21
CA LEU A 166 -22.44 -32.65 -21.02
C LEU A 166 -21.05 -32.24 -21.52
N ILE A 167 -20.14 -31.96 -20.59
CA ILE A 167 -18.71 -31.91 -20.87
C ILE A 167 -18.15 -33.19 -20.27
N SER A 168 -17.60 -34.05 -21.14
CA SER A 168 -16.76 -35.21 -20.80
C SER A 168 -17.30 -36.21 -19.76
N GLY A 169 -18.57 -36.61 -19.85
CA GLY A 169 -19.05 -37.84 -19.23
C GLY A 169 -19.07 -37.92 -17.69
N HIS A 170 -18.70 -36.86 -16.98
CA HIS A 170 -18.78 -36.82 -15.51
C HIS A 170 -19.92 -35.89 -15.07
N GLU A 171 -20.85 -36.43 -14.31
CA GLU A 171 -21.95 -35.68 -13.71
C GLU A 171 -21.39 -34.69 -12.68
N VAL A 172 -21.71 -33.40 -12.83
CA VAL A 172 -21.35 -32.38 -11.84
C VAL A 172 -22.51 -32.26 -10.86
N VAL A 173 -22.45 -33.05 -9.79
CA VAL A 173 -23.31 -32.89 -8.62
C VAL A 173 -22.75 -31.75 -7.79
N PHE A 174 -23.51 -30.67 -7.62
CA PHE A 174 -23.17 -29.60 -6.69
C PHE A 174 -23.36 -30.11 -5.26
N ARG A 175 -22.27 -30.27 -4.52
CA ARG A 175 -22.31 -30.47 -3.06
C ARG A 175 -22.50 -29.13 -2.37
N ASN A 176 -23.48 -29.07 -1.47
CA ASN A 176 -23.72 -27.92 -0.60
C ASN A 176 -22.61 -27.82 0.47
N ALA A 177 -22.33 -26.58 0.87
CA ALA A 177 -21.22 -26.21 1.74
C ALA A 177 -21.53 -26.46 3.21
N ASP A 178 -21.59 -27.73 3.63
CA ASP A 178 -21.65 -28.12 5.04
C ASP A 178 -21.30 -29.61 5.25
N ALA A 179 -20.06 -29.99 4.92
CA ALA A 179 -19.50 -31.24 5.44
C ALA A 179 -17.97 -31.16 5.54
N SER A 180 -17.48 -31.17 6.77
CA SER A 180 -16.09 -31.41 7.15
C SER A 180 -15.74 -32.89 7.03
N ASP A 181 -14.75 -33.24 6.21
CA ASP A 181 -13.96 -34.48 6.29
C ASP A 181 -12.74 -34.29 5.35
N SER A 182 -11.51 -34.12 5.80
CA SER A 182 -10.59 -35.08 6.43
C SER A 182 -10.24 -36.27 5.51
N GLY A 183 -8.96 -36.35 5.13
CA GLY A 183 -8.30 -37.54 4.58
C GLY A 183 -8.26 -37.69 3.06
N GLY A 184 -7.06 -37.66 2.47
CA GLY A 184 -6.84 -38.14 1.10
C GLY A 184 -5.52 -37.72 0.49
N SER A 185 -4.44 -38.39 0.89
CA SER A 185 -3.11 -38.42 0.26
C SER A 185 -3.16 -38.71 -1.24
N ASP A 186 -2.34 -38.02 -2.06
CA ASP A 186 -1.45 -38.70 -3.01
C ASP A 186 -0.48 -37.75 -3.75
N ALA A 187 0.71 -38.29 -3.99
CA ALA A 187 1.70 -37.96 -5.02
C ALA A 187 2.39 -36.57 -5.01
N GLU A 188 3.51 -36.53 -4.27
CA GLU A 188 4.70 -35.74 -4.62
C GLU A 188 5.28 -36.25 -5.96
N ASP A 189 5.13 -35.47 -7.03
CA ASP A 189 5.86 -35.64 -8.29
C ASP A 189 6.81 -34.43 -8.43
N GLY A 190 8.05 -34.63 -7.99
CA GLY A 190 9.11 -33.63 -8.06
C GLY A 190 9.66 -33.52 -9.50
N PRO A 191 9.77 -32.31 -10.09
CA PRO A 191 10.34 -32.18 -11.42
C PRO A 191 11.87 -32.34 -11.39
N ALA A 192 12.35 -33.29 -12.19
CA ALA A 192 13.76 -33.54 -12.50
C ALA A 192 14.48 -32.29 -13.08
N PRO A 193 15.82 -32.18 -12.92
CA PRO A 193 16.57 -30.95 -13.21
C PRO A 193 16.76 -30.72 -14.71
N ALA A 194 16.38 -29.52 -15.18
CA ALA A 194 16.61 -29.06 -16.55
C ALA A 194 17.91 -28.24 -16.65
N PRO A 195 18.56 -28.20 -17.84
CA PRO A 195 20.00 -28.01 -18.01
C PRO A 195 20.48 -26.55 -17.94
N ALA A 196 21.76 -26.40 -17.60
CA ALA A 196 22.47 -25.14 -17.42
C ALA A 196 22.35 -24.19 -18.64
N PRO A 197 21.99 -22.91 -18.45
CA PRO A 197 22.10 -21.91 -19.51
C PRO A 197 23.54 -21.41 -19.66
N ALA A 198 23.99 -21.42 -20.91
CA ALA A 198 25.27 -20.93 -21.38
C ALA A 198 25.47 -19.42 -21.12
N THR A 199 26.74 -19.09 -20.81
CA THR A 199 27.49 -17.86 -21.09
C THR A 199 26.72 -16.53 -21.01
N ALA A 200 26.96 -15.82 -19.91
CA ALA A 200 26.60 -14.41 -19.73
C ALA A 200 27.24 -13.49 -20.79
N PRO A 201 26.56 -12.42 -21.25
CA PRO A 201 27.19 -11.37 -22.03
C PRO A 201 28.18 -10.57 -21.16
N PRO A 202 29.27 -10.04 -21.73
CA PRO A 202 30.32 -9.37 -20.96
C PRO A 202 29.78 -8.12 -20.27
N VAL A 203 30.00 -8.05 -18.95
CA VAL A 203 29.81 -6.86 -18.13
C VAL A 203 30.82 -5.82 -18.59
N TYR A 204 30.35 -4.66 -19.04
CA TYR A 204 31.22 -3.50 -19.26
C TYR A 204 31.58 -2.92 -17.89
N GLU A 205 32.74 -3.31 -17.37
CA GLU A 205 33.39 -2.61 -16.27
C GLU A 205 33.80 -1.21 -16.75
N PRO A 206 33.39 -0.12 -16.07
CA PRO A 206 33.97 1.19 -16.36
C PRO A 206 35.45 1.18 -15.97
N GLU A 207 36.32 1.56 -16.90
CA GLU A 207 37.77 1.66 -16.66
C GLU A 207 38.06 2.53 -15.42
N PRO A 208 38.97 2.10 -14.52
CA PRO A 208 39.37 2.92 -13.39
C PRO A 208 40.10 4.16 -13.90
N LEU A 209 39.57 5.34 -13.59
CA LEU A 209 40.23 6.61 -13.81
C LEU A 209 41.64 6.58 -13.17
N PRO A 210 42.69 7.08 -13.83
CA PRO A 210 44.03 7.06 -13.28
C PRO A 210 44.07 7.89 -12.00
N VAL A 211 44.27 7.21 -10.86
CA VAL A 211 44.54 7.85 -9.58
C VAL A 211 45.92 8.47 -9.70
N ALA A 212 45.99 9.80 -9.72
CA ALA A 212 47.26 10.51 -9.66
C ALA A 212 48.02 10.08 -8.41
N GLU A 213 49.22 9.51 -8.60
CA GLU A 213 50.12 9.11 -7.54
C GLU A 213 50.42 10.30 -6.64
N THR A 214 49.90 10.28 -5.41
CA THR A 214 50.27 11.25 -4.39
C THR A 214 51.73 11.03 -4.01
N ALA A 215 52.53 12.10 -4.05
CA ALA A 215 53.96 12.08 -3.78
C ALA A 215 54.32 11.30 -2.50
N LYS A 216 55.11 10.23 -2.65
CA LYS A 216 55.63 9.42 -1.56
C LYS A 216 56.74 10.22 -0.86
N ILE A 217 56.44 10.77 0.31
CA ILE A 217 57.43 11.49 1.13
C ILE A 217 58.29 10.44 1.84
N THR A 218 59.52 10.25 1.37
CA THR A 218 60.54 9.46 2.06
C THR A 218 61.23 10.35 3.08
N ILE A 219 61.07 10.05 4.36
CA ILE A 219 61.81 10.73 5.43
C ILE A 219 63.18 10.05 5.52
N LEU A 220 64.24 10.79 5.21
CA LEU A 220 65.61 10.39 5.48
C LEU A 220 65.94 10.82 6.91
N GLU A 221 66.14 9.86 7.80
CA GLU A 221 66.71 10.10 9.12
C GLU A 221 68.24 10.13 8.95
N ASP A 222 68.82 11.34 8.99
CA ASP A 222 70.27 11.51 9.10
C ASP A 222 70.71 11.08 10.51
N ASN A 223 71.64 10.11 10.57
CA ASN A 223 72.34 9.70 11.79
C ASN A 223 73.42 10.70 12.19
#